data_AF-A0AAE0TYF8-F1
#
_entry.id   AF-A0AAE0TYF8-F1
#
_cell.length_a   1.000
_cell.length_b   1.000
_cell.length_c   1.000
_cell.angle_alpha   90.00
_cell.angle_beta   90.00
_cell.angle_gamma   90.00
#
_symmetry.space_group_name_H-M   'P 1'
#
loop_
_entity.id
_entity.type
_entity.pdbx_description
1 polymer ?
#
loop_
_entity_poly.entity_id
_entity_poly.type
_entity_poly.pdbx_seq_one_letter_code
_entity_poly.pdbx_strand_id
1 'polypeptide(L)'
;MENVNQAAVSTGTLPKPITRFTVFEDFFYHVPSVERQNQFPHKAAVDVLTSGRKWLIQSYDAAADLGPSDDPDEAVLVGILEKAVEKRSGVYLLGDLALLALKSPVFKGITDTEAKHLRYYKWVAEGRKDEDSPFESSASLLAKSAWTSHDVLQEGPRASTCGNCDASGATQSCSGCDDVFGAGNTSAGQAYCNQECQKAHWDRHKSECRELKRLQISVARFQEIFEHLVASAYRVALAEISEENGLIHAKARKGADERDAFLGKHIARKFRHNLAPSRDAGKAVLMHGRGAEFVDQCKPLVDFFLKDLPYKSVEQVTFYVKNCHRSVWLEDNGCHTFAPFTPHQVLRITLACGRAVVVDASGAQFGWREVLSPWETYRRQRVHAVIGEASHQAAAAMTASRGNPTGDLAHDARAIKALMAEKLAAYLPTIVAEADPFDPTDASPKARAAQFELVSSAKAFLNRLARELEQSQAFKLYCAHDFRIQVTSGNSFEYDGLKNTWFTRAEYAKYKRSPRKMKAEWVARLEIMEESLGSWAGQGRDLNPLPEWQKYLRLVRAPAPPPAIREGENSVEK
;
A
#
# COMPACT_ATOMS: atom_id res chain seq x y z
N MET A 1 -14.12 -20.93 26.37
CA MET A 1 -13.01 -21.67 25.73
C MET A 1 -11.86 -21.79 26.73
N GLU A 2 -12.13 -22.43 27.86
CA GLU A 2 -11.13 -22.84 28.85
C GLU A 2 -11.30 -24.37 28.95
N ASN A 3 -10.18 -25.11 29.00
CA ASN A 3 -10.05 -26.59 29.02
C ASN A 3 -9.56 -27.28 27.73
N VAL A 4 -8.41 -26.85 27.18
CA VAL A 4 -7.62 -27.71 26.25
C VAL A 4 -6.13 -27.87 26.66
N ASN A 5 -5.65 -27.29 27.77
CA ASN A 5 -4.20 -27.24 28.06
C ASN A 5 -3.69 -28.10 29.24
N GLN A 6 -4.23 -29.29 29.51
CA GLN A 6 -3.75 -30.13 30.62
C GLN A 6 -3.40 -31.60 30.29
N ALA A 7 -3.05 -31.92 29.05
CA ALA A 7 -2.59 -33.27 28.70
C ALA A 7 -1.28 -33.25 27.90
N ALA A 8 -0.19 -32.74 28.50
CA ALA A 8 1.17 -32.92 27.95
C ALA A 8 2.27 -32.67 29.01
N VAL A 9 2.26 -33.40 30.13
CA VAL A 9 3.43 -33.48 31.02
C VAL A 9 3.50 -34.89 31.60
N SER A 10 4.30 -35.77 30.98
CA SER A 10 4.97 -36.93 31.64
C SER A 10 5.51 -37.92 30.59
N THR A 11 6.55 -37.54 29.85
CA THR A 11 7.57 -38.49 29.39
C THR A 11 8.91 -37.77 29.44
N GLY A 12 9.69 -38.05 30.49
CA GLY A 12 11.00 -37.46 30.75
C GLY A 12 12.09 -37.96 29.80
N THR A 13 11.94 -37.68 28.50
CA THR A 13 13.06 -37.66 27.58
C THR A 13 13.66 -36.26 27.61
N LEU A 14 14.90 -36.15 28.10
CA LEU A 14 15.72 -34.95 27.89
C LEU A 14 15.64 -34.55 26.41
N PRO A 15 15.43 -33.26 26.08
CA PRO A 15 15.52 -32.82 24.69
C PRO A 15 16.86 -33.30 24.15
N LYS A 16 16.83 -34.02 23.03
CA LYS A 16 18.06 -34.39 22.31
C LYS A 16 18.91 -33.12 22.21
N PRO A 17 20.24 -33.19 22.42
CA PRO A 17 21.10 -32.04 22.16
C PRO A 17 20.73 -31.55 20.77
N ILE A 18 20.51 -30.24 20.64
CA ILE A 18 20.28 -29.60 19.35
C ILE A 18 21.59 -29.82 18.58
N THR A 19 21.69 -30.97 17.90
CA THR A 19 22.57 -31.14 16.75
C THR A 19 22.25 -29.96 15.84
N ARG A 20 23.25 -29.27 15.29
CA ARG A 20 23.11 -28.16 14.32
C ARG A 20 22.14 -28.52 13.19
N PHE A 21 20.84 -28.53 13.48
CA PHE A 21 19.80 -28.12 12.57
C PHE A 21 20.13 -26.67 12.31
N THR A 22 20.23 -26.30 11.05
CA THR A 22 20.47 -24.90 10.71
C THR A 22 19.29 -24.13 11.28
N VAL A 23 19.60 -23.08 12.03
CA VAL A 23 18.68 -22.11 12.62
C VAL A 23 17.58 -21.70 11.61
N PHE A 24 17.93 -21.69 10.33
CA PHE A 24 17.06 -21.48 9.19
C PHE A 24 15.91 -22.51 9.05
N GLU A 25 16.18 -23.82 9.13
CA GLU A 25 15.18 -24.88 8.98
C GLU A 25 14.12 -24.83 10.07
N ASP A 26 14.55 -24.55 11.30
CA ASP A 26 13.69 -24.47 12.48
C ASP A 26 12.67 -23.32 12.37
N PHE A 27 13.09 -22.16 11.84
CA PHE A 27 12.18 -21.04 11.57
C PHE A 27 11.03 -21.46 10.65
N PHE A 28 11.33 -22.10 9.51
CA PHE A 28 10.29 -22.52 8.56
C PHE A 28 9.40 -23.65 9.07
N TYR A 29 9.87 -24.45 10.02
CA TYR A 29 9.05 -25.44 10.71
C TYR A 29 7.98 -24.80 11.61
N HIS A 30 8.28 -23.61 12.17
CA HIS A 30 7.36 -22.86 13.02
C HIS A 30 6.43 -21.91 12.25
N VAL A 31 6.74 -21.62 10.99
CA VAL A 31 5.87 -20.85 10.10
C VAL A 31 4.66 -21.69 9.67
N PRO A 32 3.44 -21.12 9.56
CA PRO A 32 2.28 -21.87 9.07
C PRO A 32 2.55 -22.47 7.69
N SER A 33 2.18 -23.74 7.47
CA SER A 33 2.29 -24.42 6.16
C SER A 33 1.80 -23.55 5.01
N VAL A 34 2.42 -23.64 3.84
CA VAL A 34 2.06 -22.82 2.68
C VAL A 34 0.59 -22.95 2.28
N GLU A 35 -0.02 -24.13 2.42
CA GLU A 35 -1.44 -24.35 2.14
C GLU A 35 -2.33 -23.47 3.03
N ARG A 36 -1.99 -23.38 4.32
CA ARG A 36 -2.64 -22.50 5.28
C ARG A 36 -2.37 -21.03 4.95
N GLN A 37 -1.17 -20.67 4.49
CA GLN A 37 -0.89 -19.31 4.04
C GLN A 37 -1.71 -18.93 2.80
N ASN A 38 -1.85 -19.86 1.86
CA ASN A 38 -2.62 -19.65 0.65
C ASN A 38 -4.12 -19.50 0.93
N GLN A 39 -4.65 -20.28 1.88
CA GLN A 39 -6.06 -20.24 2.27
C GLN A 39 -6.39 -19.02 3.15
N PHE A 40 -5.50 -18.65 4.07
CA PHE A 40 -5.70 -17.57 5.04
C PHE A 40 -4.55 -16.56 5.06
N PRO A 41 -4.26 -15.89 3.94
CA PRO A 41 -3.06 -15.04 3.79
C PRO A 41 -2.91 -13.96 4.86
N HIS A 42 -4.01 -13.34 5.31
CA HIS A 42 -3.96 -12.34 6.39
C HIS A 42 -3.58 -12.95 7.73
N LYS A 43 -4.28 -14.01 8.15
CA LYS A 43 -4.01 -14.70 9.42
C LYS A 43 -2.61 -15.28 9.41
N ALA A 44 -2.21 -15.87 8.29
CA ALA A 44 -0.88 -16.40 8.10
C ALA A 44 0.21 -15.34 8.21
N ALA A 45 0.05 -14.14 7.65
CA ALA A 45 1.04 -13.07 7.82
C ALA A 45 1.25 -12.69 9.30
N VAL A 46 0.16 -12.62 10.07
CA VAL A 46 0.22 -12.37 11.53
C VAL A 46 0.87 -13.55 12.26
N ASP A 47 0.49 -14.77 11.90
CA ASP A 47 1.05 -16.00 12.48
C ASP A 47 2.56 -16.14 12.16
N VAL A 48 2.99 -15.79 10.94
CA VAL A 48 4.41 -15.77 10.50
C VAL A 48 5.19 -14.77 11.34
N LEU A 49 4.69 -13.54 11.51
CA LEU A 49 5.34 -12.54 12.36
C LEU A 49 5.42 -12.98 13.82
N THR A 50 4.33 -13.54 14.34
CA THR A 50 4.27 -14.02 15.74
C THR A 50 5.25 -15.17 15.95
N SER A 51 5.27 -16.13 15.04
CA SER A 51 6.16 -17.30 15.08
C SER A 51 7.61 -16.87 14.92
N GLY A 52 7.91 -15.98 13.97
CA GLY A 52 9.23 -15.41 13.76
C GLY A 52 9.74 -14.64 14.97
N ARG A 53 8.90 -13.85 15.65
CA ARG A 53 9.28 -13.15 16.89
C ARG A 53 9.55 -14.13 18.03
N LYS A 54 8.67 -15.11 18.23
CA LYS A 54 8.85 -16.14 19.27
C LYS A 54 10.14 -16.90 19.05
N TRP A 55 10.37 -17.32 17.80
CA TRP A 55 11.57 -18.00 17.37
C TRP A 55 12.81 -17.13 17.60
N LEU A 56 12.79 -15.85 17.21
CA LEU A 56 13.91 -14.92 17.44
C LEU A 56 14.32 -14.85 18.91
N ILE A 57 13.34 -14.73 19.80
CA ILE A 57 13.59 -14.65 21.25
C ILE A 57 14.24 -15.96 21.72
N GLN A 58 13.68 -17.10 21.33
CA GLN A 58 14.19 -18.43 21.71
C GLN A 58 15.58 -18.71 21.13
N SER A 59 15.81 -18.32 19.87
CA SER A 59 17.07 -18.52 19.17
C SER A 59 18.15 -17.54 19.61
N TYR A 60 17.83 -16.28 19.96
CA TYR A 60 18.82 -15.36 20.53
C TYR A 60 19.34 -15.86 21.88
N ASP A 61 18.44 -16.33 22.73
CA ASP A 61 18.80 -16.88 24.04
C ASP A 61 19.66 -18.14 23.89
N ALA A 62 19.49 -18.92 22.82
CA ALA A 62 20.29 -20.12 22.52
C ALA A 62 21.57 -19.85 21.70
N ALA A 63 21.57 -18.84 20.83
CA ALA A 63 22.66 -18.52 19.90
C ALA A 63 23.74 -17.63 20.52
N ALA A 64 23.47 -16.99 21.66
CA ALA A 64 24.50 -16.31 22.46
C ALA A 64 25.72 -17.22 22.73
N ASP A 65 25.51 -18.54 22.74
CA ASP A 65 26.55 -19.55 22.99
C ASP A 65 27.13 -20.20 21.70
N LEU A 66 26.51 -20.01 20.52
CA LEU A 66 26.84 -20.80 19.31
C LEU A 66 27.80 -20.12 18.32
N GLY A 67 28.15 -18.84 18.55
CA GLY A 67 28.97 -18.05 17.62
C GLY A 67 28.24 -17.74 16.30
N PRO A 68 28.82 -16.86 15.45
CA PRO A 68 28.23 -16.55 14.15
C PRO A 68 28.20 -17.80 13.26
N SER A 69 27.09 -18.02 12.55
CA SER A 69 26.99 -19.08 11.55
C SER A 69 27.88 -18.78 10.34
N ASP A 70 28.54 -19.82 9.82
CA ASP A 70 29.29 -19.75 8.56
C ASP A 70 28.36 -19.79 7.33
N ASP A 71 27.06 -20.03 7.53
CA ASP A 71 26.06 -20.05 6.46
C ASP A 71 25.62 -18.61 6.12
N PRO A 72 25.90 -18.11 4.89
CA PRO A 72 25.52 -16.76 4.49
C PRO A 72 24.01 -16.55 4.42
N ASP A 73 23.21 -17.58 4.15
CA ASP A 73 21.75 -17.47 4.08
C ASP A 73 21.15 -17.33 5.48
N GLU A 74 21.72 -18.00 6.47
CA GLU A 74 21.37 -17.84 7.88
C GLU A 74 21.63 -16.41 8.37
N ALA A 75 22.81 -15.86 8.08
CA ALA A 75 23.13 -14.48 8.44
C ALA A 75 22.16 -13.46 7.81
N VAL A 76 21.73 -13.71 6.57
CA VAL A 76 20.74 -12.87 5.89
C VAL A 76 19.37 -12.99 6.57
N LEU A 77 18.90 -14.20 6.89
CA LEU A 77 17.61 -14.41 7.55
C LEU A 77 17.57 -13.78 8.94
N VAL A 78 18.61 -13.96 9.75
CA VAL A 78 18.73 -13.31 11.07
C VAL A 78 18.61 -11.80 10.92
N GLY A 79 19.33 -11.20 9.96
CA GLY A 79 19.24 -9.76 9.70
C GLY A 79 17.87 -9.29 9.21
N ILE A 80 17.12 -10.12 8.46
CA ILE A 80 15.73 -9.84 8.07
C ILE A 80 14.82 -9.86 9.30
N LEU A 81 14.97 -10.88 10.12
CA LEU A 81 14.18 -11.15 11.30
C LEU A 81 14.35 -10.06 12.36
N GLU A 82 15.59 -9.65 12.65
CA GLU A 82 15.90 -8.53 13.53
C GLU A 82 15.20 -7.24 13.08
N LYS A 83 15.30 -6.90 11.79
CA LYS A 83 14.63 -5.73 11.21
C LYS A 83 13.11 -5.82 11.33
N ALA A 84 12.53 -6.98 11.04
CA ALA A 84 11.09 -7.19 11.13
C ALA A 84 10.57 -6.99 12.57
N VAL A 85 11.32 -7.45 13.57
CA VAL A 85 11.01 -7.22 14.99
C VAL A 85 11.14 -5.75 15.36
N GLU A 86 12.20 -5.08 14.92
CA GLU A 86 12.40 -3.64 15.14
C GLU A 86 11.24 -2.83 14.58
N LYS A 87 10.80 -3.13 13.36
CA LYS A 87 9.71 -2.42 12.67
C LYS A 87 8.32 -2.91 13.05
N ARG A 88 8.19 -4.04 13.77
CA ARG A 88 6.92 -4.67 14.18
C ARG A 88 5.95 -4.86 13.01
N SER A 89 6.46 -5.23 11.82
CA SER A 89 5.67 -5.31 10.59
C SER A 89 5.87 -6.64 9.88
N GLY A 90 4.82 -7.45 9.84
CA GLY A 90 4.81 -8.72 9.11
C GLY A 90 4.91 -8.55 7.60
N VAL A 91 4.43 -7.41 7.08
CA VAL A 91 4.52 -7.10 5.64
C VAL A 91 5.98 -6.91 5.22
N TYR A 92 6.81 -6.27 6.05
CA TYR A 92 8.25 -6.13 5.76
C TYR A 92 8.97 -7.47 5.85
N LEU A 93 8.64 -8.31 6.85
CA LEU A 93 9.18 -9.67 6.93
C LEU A 93 8.90 -10.47 5.66
N LEU A 94 7.63 -10.51 5.22
CA LEU A 94 7.25 -11.24 4.01
C LEU A 94 7.91 -10.66 2.76
N GLY A 95 8.04 -9.34 2.66
CA GLY A 95 8.72 -8.70 1.53
C GLY A 95 10.22 -9.03 1.50
N ASP A 96 10.90 -9.01 2.64
CA ASP A 96 12.31 -9.35 2.72
C ASP A 96 12.56 -10.85 2.40
N LEU A 97 11.69 -11.75 2.89
CA LEU A 97 11.72 -13.17 2.54
C LEU A 97 11.45 -13.41 1.04
N ALA A 98 10.53 -12.65 0.45
CA ALA A 98 10.27 -12.72 -0.98
C ALA A 98 11.45 -12.20 -1.81
N LEU A 99 12.12 -11.14 -1.36
CA LEU A 99 13.34 -10.64 -2.01
C LEU A 99 14.46 -11.68 -1.93
N LEU A 100 14.64 -12.34 -0.78
CA LEU A 100 15.57 -13.47 -0.64
C LEU A 100 15.25 -14.57 -1.65
N ALA A 101 13.97 -14.96 -1.76
CA ALA A 101 13.52 -15.97 -2.71
C ALA A 101 13.69 -15.56 -4.19
N LEU A 102 13.55 -14.27 -4.51
CA LEU A 102 13.79 -13.75 -5.88
C LEU A 102 15.28 -13.74 -6.24
N LYS A 103 16.16 -13.51 -5.26
CA LYS A 103 17.61 -13.44 -5.48
C LYS A 103 18.32 -14.79 -5.45
N SER A 104 17.72 -15.81 -4.83
CA SER A 104 18.33 -17.13 -4.73
C SER A 104 18.04 -17.97 -6.00
N PRO A 105 19.05 -18.26 -6.85
CA PRO A 105 18.83 -18.97 -8.12
C PRO A 105 18.68 -20.48 -7.95
N VAL A 106 19.20 -21.06 -6.86
CA VAL A 106 19.12 -22.50 -6.59
C VAL A 106 19.07 -22.72 -5.09
N PHE A 107 17.97 -23.32 -4.62
CA PHE A 107 17.83 -23.71 -3.22
C PHE A 107 18.63 -25.01 -2.91
N LYS A 108 19.97 -24.99 -3.05
CA LYS A 108 20.81 -26.17 -2.77
C LYS A 108 20.99 -26.36 -1.27
N GLY A 109 20.79 -27.57 -0.77
CA GLY A 109 20.93 -27.88 0.67
C GLY A 109 19.71 -27.54 1.52
N ILE A 110 18.67 -27.00 0.89
CA ILE A 110 17.44 -26.56 1.53
C ILE A 110 16.49 -27.73 1.74
N THR A 111 15.84 -27.80 2.90
CA THR A 111 14.79 -28.79 3.15
C THR A 111 13.60 -28.59 2.22
N ASP A 112 12.83 -29.64 1.99
CA ASP A 112 11.61 -29.56 1.17
C ASP A 112 10.63 -28.49 1.72
N THR A 113 10.57 -28.30 3.04
CA THR A 113 9.72 -27.29 3.70
C THR A 113 10.16 -25.87 3.38
N GLU A 114 11.43 -25.56 3.56
CA GLU A 114 11.97 -24.23 3.31
C GLU A 114 11.88 -23.86 1.82
N ALA A 115 12.27 -24.76 0.92
CA ALA A 115 12.14 -24.54 -0.51
C ALA A 115 10.69 -24.26 -0.91
N LYS A 116 9.71 -24.95 -0.28
CA LYS A 116 8.29 -24.70 -0.49
C LYS A 116 7.91 -23.28 -0.07
N HIS A 117 8.34 -22.81 1.09
CA HIS A 117 8.05 -21.44 1.55
C HIS A 117 8.66 -20.37 0.65
N LEU A 118 9.94 -20.51 0.30
CA LEU A 118 10.60 -19.52 -0.56
C LEU A 118 9.99 -19.49 -1.96
N ARG A 119 9.65 -20.65 -2.55
CA ARG A 119 8.88 -20.71 -3.80
C ARG A 119 7.53 -20.01 -3.70
N TYR A 120 6.82 -20.19 -2.58
CA TYR A 120 5.56 -19.49 -2.34
C TYR A 120 5.73 -17.99 -2.27
N TYR A 121 6.71 -17.48 -1.52
CA TYR A 121 6.93 -16.03 -1.40
C TYR A 121 7.35 -15.41 -2.73
N LYS A 122 8.19 -16.10 -3.50
CA LYS A 122 8.52 -15.69 -4.87
C LYS A 122 7.27 -15.61 -5.76
N TRP A 123 6.47 -16.68 -5.78
CA TRP A 123 5.23 -16.73 -6.56
C TRP A 123 4.24 -15.62 -6.20
N VAL A 124 4.10 -15.32 -4.91
CA VAL A 124 3.28 -14.18 -4.46
C VAL A 124 3.85 -12.86 -4.96
N ALA A 125 5.16 -12.62 -4.81
CA ALA A 125 5.81 -11.38 -5.23
C ALA A 125 5.69 -11.13 -6.75
N GLU A 126 5.77 -12.21 -7.54
CA GLU A 126 5.57 -12.23 -9.00
C GLU A 126 4.09 -12.08 -9.40
N GLY A 127 3.17 -12.07 -8.44
CA GLY A 127 1.78 -11.71 -8.64
C GLY A 127 0.80 -12.87 -8.76
N ARG A 128 1.15 -14.07 -8.28
CA ARG A 128 0.32 -15.29 -8.32
C ARG A 128 -0.25 -15.55 -9.73
N LYS A 129 0.64 -15.75 -10.69
CA LYS A 129 0.30 -15.92 -12.12
C LYS A 129 -0.36 -17.28 -12.37
N ASP A 130 -1.52 -17.28 -13.03
CA ASP A 130 -2.20 -18.40 -13.71
C ASP A 130 -2.37 -19.74 -12.97
N GLU A 131 -2.21 -19.69 -11.65
CA GLU A 131 -2.19 -20.85 -10.76
C GLU A 131 -2.93 -20.49 -9.48
N ASP A 132 -3.68 -21.44 -8.91
CA ASP A 132 -4.18 -21.30 -7.53
C ASP A 132 -3.10 -21.72 -6.51
N SER A 133 -1.99 -22.29 -6.97
CA SER A 133 -0.87 -22.76 -6.14
C SER A 133 0.45 -22.89 -6.93
N PRO A 134 1.61 -22.49 -6.36
CA PRO A 134 2.93 -22.61 -6.99
C PRO A 134 3.50 -24.05 -7.02
N PHE A 135 2.71 -25.05 -6.58
CA PHE A 135 3.16 -26.43 -6.44
C PHE A 135 2.46 -27.40 -7.41
N GLU A 136 1.81 -26.88 -8.45
CA GLU A 136 1.32 -27.74 -9.54
C GLU A 136 2.49 -28.51 -10.19
N SER A 137 2.19 -29.70 -10.71
CA SER A 137 3.20 -30.53 -11.36
C SER A 137 3.83 -29.80 -12.55
N SER A 138 5.12 -30.03 -12.78
CA SER A 138 5.88 -29.39 -13.88
C SER A 138 5.26 -29.57 -15.26
N ALA A 139 4.47 -30.64 -15.48
CA ALA A 139 3.70 -30.86 -16.68
C ALA A 139 2.55 -29.85 -16.88
N SER A 140 1.89 -29.40 -15.80
CA SER A 140 0.86 -28.35 -15.83
C SER A 140 1.47 -26.98 -16.18
N LEU A 141 2.64 -26.68 -15.60
CA LEU A 141 3.36 -25.42 -15.82
C LEU A 141 3.82 -25.26 -17.27
N LEU A 142 4.35 -26.32 -17.87
CA LEU A 142 4.80 -26.31 -19.27
C LEU A 142 3.63 -26.17 -20.26
N ALA A 143 2.45 -26.68 -19.93
CA ALA A 143 1.25 -26.52 -20.77
C ALA A 143 0.68 -25.08 -20.74
N LYS A 144 0.96 -24.32 -19.67
CA LYS A 144 0.52 -22.93 -19.48
C LYS A 144 1.53 -21.89 -20.01
N SER A 145 2.65 -22.30 -20.61
CA SER A 145 3.82 -21.44 -20.85
C SER A 145 3.69 -20.40 -21.98
N ALA A 146 2.53 -20.27 -22.63
CA ALA A 146 2.27 -19.10 -23.44
C ALA A 146 1.89 -17.97 -22.47
N TRP A 147 2.85 -17.09 -22.15
CA TRP A 147 2.66 -15.92 -21.28
C TRP A 147 1.43 -15.13 -21.74
N THR A 148 0.28 -15.43 -21.16
CA THR A 148 -0.91 -14.63 -21.37
C THR A 148 -0.70 -13.32 -20.67
N SER A 149 -0.77 -12.23 -21.44
CA SER A 149 -0.69 -10.91 -20.84
C SER A 149 -1.87 -10.73 -19.87
N HIS A 150 -1.53 -10.35 -18.65
CA HIS A 150 -2.48 -10.02 -17.59
C HIS A 150 -2.77 -8.51 -17.50
N ASP A 151 -2.26 -7.70 -18.43
CA ASP A 151 -2.43 -6.24 -18.39
C ASP A 151 -3.89 -5.81 -18.60
N VAL A 152 -4.66 -6.65 -19.29
CA VAL A 152 -6.11 -6.53 -19.47
C VAL A 152 -6.80 -7.80 -19.00
N LEU A 153 -8.08 -7.69 -18.64
CA LEU A 153 -8.90 -8.87 -18.40
C LEU A 153 -9.03 -9.67 -19.69
N GLN A 154 -8.77 -10.97 -19.63
CA GLN A 154 -9.05 -11.86 -20.74
C GLN A 154 -10.55 -11.87 -21.00
N GLU A 155 -10.95 -11.94 -22.27
CA GLU A 155 -12.34 -12.09 -22.63
C GLU A 155 -12.90 -13.32 -21.91
N GLY A 156 -13.82 -13.11 -20.98
CA GLY A 156 -14.74 -14.16 -20.59
C GLY A 156 -15.51 -14.62 -21.83
N PRO A 157 -16.10 -15.84 -21.82
CA PRO A 157 -16.99 -16.24 -22.90
C PRO A 157 -17.98 -15.09 -23.12
N ARG A 158 -18.01 -14.55 -24.34
CA ARG A 158 -18.97 -13.51 -24.72
C ARG A 158 -20.34 -13.99 -24.28
N ALA A 159 -21.19 -13.06 -23.84
CA ALA A 159 -22.59 -13.38 -23.64
C ALA A 159 -23.09 -14.04 -24.93
N SER A 160 -23.26 -15.36 -24.89
CA SER A 160 -23.65 -16.12 -26.08
C SER A 160 -25.16 -16.06 -26.28
N THR A 161 -25.88 -15.52 -25.31
CA THR A 161 -27.33 -15.46 -25.28
C THR A 161 -27.81 -14.11 -25.76
N CYS A 162 -28.69 -14.13 -26.76
CA CYS A 162 -29.32 -12.93 -27.31
C CYS A 162 -30.23 -12.28 -26.27
N GLY A 163 -30.07 -10.98 -26.00
CA GLY A 163 -30.90 -10.26 -25.02
C GLY A 163 -32.37 -10.11 -25.40
N ASN A 164 -32.75 -10.45 -26.64
CA ASN A 164 -34.13 -10.35 -27.10
C ASN A 164 -34.86 -11.70 -27.12
N CYS A 165 -34.25 -12.71 -27.73
CA CYS A 165 -34.89 -14.00 -28.01
C CYS A 165 -34.30 -15.16 -27.21
N ASP A 166 -33.32 -14.89 -26.33
CA ASP A 166 -32.62 -15.87 -25.50
C ASP A 166 -31.91 -17.00 -26.28
N ALA A 167 -31.80 -16.89 -27.60
CA ALA A 167 -31.07 -17.85 -28.40
C ALA A 167 -29.57 -17.78 -28.11
N SER A 168 -28.95 -18.95 -27.96
CA SER A 168 -27.50 -19.10 -27.88
C SER A 168 -26.82 -18.79 -29.22
N GLY A 169 -25.52 -18.49 -29.20
CA GLY A 169 -24.74 -18.19 -30.40
C GLY A 169 -24.93 -16.76 -30.93
N ALA A 170 -25.32 -15.81 -30.07
CA ALA A 170 -25.33 -14.39 -30.40
C ALA A 170 -23.94 -13.93 -30.87
N THR A 171 -23.87 -13.32 -32.06
CA THR A 171 -22.61 -12.89 -32.70
C THR A 171 -22.43 -11.38 -32.71
N GLN A 172 -23.49 -10.61 -32.45
CA GLN A 172 -23.46 -9.16 -32.38
C GLN A 172 -23.51 -8.68 -30.93
N SER A 173 -22.98 -7.49 -30.67
CA SER A 173 -22.95 -6.85 -29.36
C SER A 173 -23.40 -5.40 -29.47
N CYS A 174 -23.96 -4.86 -28.38
CA CYS A 174 -24.24 -3.43 -28.30
C CYS A 174 -22.92 -2.65 -28.25
N SER A 175 -22.59 -1.93 -29.32
CA SER A 175 -21.40 -1.07 -29.38
C SER A 175 -21.30 -0.11 -28.19
N GLY A 176 -22.43 0.43 -27.74
CA GLY A 176 -22.47 1.30 -26.58
C GLY A 176 -22.06 0.64 -25.27
N CYS A 177 -22.30 -0.65 -25.10
CA CYS A 177 -21.81 -1.40 -23.92
C CYS A 177 -20.37 -1.87 -24.11
N ASP A 178 -19.97 -2.21 -25.34
CA ASP A 178 -18.61 -2.66 -25.63
C ASP A 178 -17.57 -1.56 -25.37
N ASP A 179 -17.92 -0.31 -25.70
CA ASP A 179 -17.06 0.85 -25.44
C ASP A 179 -16.77 1.08 -23.95
N VAL A 180 -17.59 0.54 -23.05
CA VAL A 180 -17.50 0.84 -21.61
C VAL A 180 -16.28 0.20 -20.96
N PHE A 181 -16.01 -1.06 -21.30
CA PHE A 181 -14.94 -1.84 -20.67
C PHE A 181 -13.64 -1.83 -21.46
N GLY A 182 -13.57 -1.04 -22.54
CA GLY A 182 -12.43 -0.93 -23.44
C GLY A 182 -12.40 -2.01 -24.52
N ALA A 183 -11.61 -1.76 -25.57
CA ALA A 183 -11.44 -2.68 -26.68
C ALA A 183 -10.89 -4.03 -26.19
N GLY A 184 -11.58 -5.12 -26.50
CA GLY A 184 -11.19 -6.48 -26.12
C GLY A 184 -11.75 -6.97 -24.78
N ASN A 185 -12.69 -6.26 -24.15
CA ASN A 185 -13.41 -6.77 -22.97
C ASN A 185 -14.92 -6.89 -23.25
N THR A 186 -15.26 -7.63 -24.31
CA THR A 186 -16.64 -7.82 -24.79
C THR A 186 -17.53 -8.66 -23.86
N SER A 187 -16.95 -9.23 -22.80
CA SER A 187 -17.63 -10.20 -21.93
C SER A 187 -18.84 -9.67 -21.15
N ALA A 188 -19.05 -8.36 -21.10
CA ALA A 188 -20.21 -7.75 -20.43
C ALA A 188 -21.11 -6.87 -21.32
N GLY A 189 -20.85 -6.86 -22.63
CA GLY A 189 -21.77 -6.29 -23.60
C GLY A 189 -23.08 -7.07 -23.65
N GLN A 190 -24.19 -6.39 -23.93
CA GLN A 190 -25.42 -7.09 -24.28
C GLN A 190 -25.26 -7.66 -25.69
N ALA A 191 -25.41 -8.98 -25.82
CA ALA A 191 -25.28 -9.67 -27.09
C ALA A 191 -26.63 -9.86 -27.79
N TYR A 192 -26.59 -9.98 -29.13
CA TYR A 192 -27.73 -10.16 -30.01
C TYR A 192 -27.40 -11.12 -31.15
N CYS A 193 -28.39 -11.87 -31.63
CA CYS A 193 -28.24 -12.66 -32.84
C CYS A 193 -28.01 -11.78 -34.08
N ASN A 194 -28.74 -10.67 -34.14
CA ASN A 194 -28.77 -9.75 -35.27
C ASN A 194 -29.30 -8.37 -34.85
N GLN A 195 -29.29 -7.42 -35.80
CA GLN A 195 -29.73 -6.05 -35.59
C GLN A 195 -31.23 -5.95 -35.27
N GLU A 196 -32.05 -6.87 -35.77
CA GLU A 196 -33.49 -6.91 -35.49
C GLU A 196 -33.75 -7.21 -34.01
N CYS A 197 -33.06 -8.21 -33.46
CA CYS A 197 -33.10 -8.51 -32.03
C CYS A 197 -32.63 -7.32 -31.19
N GLN A 198 -31.57 -6.63 -31.62
CA GLN A 198 -31.11 -5.43 -30.92
C GLN A 198 -32.17 -4.32 -30.91
N LYS A 199 -32.80 -4.05 -32.06
CA LYS A 199 -33.87 -3.04 -32.17
C LYS A 199 -35.08 -3.41 -31.32
N ALA A 200 -35.49 -4.68 -31.33
CA ALA A 200 -36.61 -5.17 -30.54
C ALA A 200 -36.36 -5.08 -29.02
N HIS A 201 -35.12 -5.31 -28.58
CA HIS A 201 -34.75 -5.18 -27.16
C HIS A 201 -34.43 -3.74 -26.74
N TRP A 202 -34.31 -2.81 -27.69
CA TRP A 202 -33.73 -1.49 -27.46
C TRP A 202 -34.47 -0.69 -26.38
N ASP A 203 -35.80 -0.71 -26.37
CA ASP A 203 -36.59 0.07 -25.41
C ASP A 203 -36.31 -0.34 -23.96
N ARG A 204 -35.98 -1.62 -23.71
CA ARG A 204 -35.58 -2.13 -22.39
C ARG A 204 -34.11 -1.85 -22.10
N HIS A 205 -33.23 -2.09 -23.09
CA HIS A 205 -31.79 -2.00 -22.91
C HIS A 205 -31.25 -0.57 -22.83
N LYS A 206 -31.93 0.40 -23.46
CA LYS A 206 -31.44 1.78 -23.62
C LYS A 206 -31.12 2.45 -22.29
N SER A 207 -31.94 2.24 -21.26
CA SER A 207 -31.68 2.77 -19.90
C SER A 207 -30.42 2.14 -19.31
N GLU A 208 -30.30 0.81 -19.34
CA GLU A 208 -29.13 0.09 -18.81
C GLU A 208 -27.83 0.51 -19.50
N CYS A 209 -27.86 0.63 -20.83
CA CYS A 209 -26.72 1.09 -21.62
C CYS A 209 -26.32 2.52 -21.24
N ARG A 210 -27.30 3.40 -21.03
CA ARG A 210 -27.06 4.78 -20.58
C ARG A 210 -26.46 4.84 -19.18
N GLU A 211 -26.97 4.06 -18.24
CA GLU A 211 -26.45 3.97 -16.86
C GLU A 211 -24.98 3.56 -16.87
N LEU A 212 -24.66 2.52 -17.63
CA LEU A 212 -23.31 1.98 -17.72
C LEU A 212 -22.34 2.97 -18.37
N LYS A 213 -22.75 3.67 -19.44
CA LYS A 213 -21.95 4.74 -20.05
C LYS A 213 -21.74 5.92 -19.11
N ARG A 214 -22.78 6.33 -18.38
CA ARG A 214 -22.66 7.41 -17.39
C ARG A 214 -21.65 7.05 -16.32
N LEU A 215 -21.72 5.82 -15.79
CA LEU A 215 -20.74 5.31 -14.83
C LEU A 215 -19.31 5.31 -15.41
N GLN A 216 -19.12 4.86 -16.66
CA GLN A 216 -17.82 4.89 -17.32
C GLN A 216 -17.23 6.30 -17.35
N ILE A 217 -18.01 7.29 -17.79
CA ILE A 217 -17.58 8.69 -17.85
C ILE A 217 -17.23 9.19 -16.44
N SER A 218 -18.11 8.98 -15.45
CA SER A 218 -17.86 9.34 -14.06
C SER A 218 -16.56 8.75 -13.52
N VAL A 219 -16.35 7.44 -13.72
CA VAL A 219 -15.17 6.71 -13.23
C VAL A 219 -13.89 7.17 -13.94
N ALA A 220 -13.93 7.40 -15.25
CA ALA A 220 -12.77 7.88 -15.99
C ALA A 220 -12.31 9.26 -15.49
N ARG A 221 -13.26 10.18 -15.22
CA ARG A 221 -12.95 11.51 -14.70
C ARG A 221 -12.49 11.46 -13.24
N PHE A 222 -13.13 10.64 -12.42
CA PHE A 222 -12.68 10.36 -11.06
C PHE A 222 -11.24 9.86 -11.06
N GLN A 223 -10.90 8.88 -11.90
CA GLN A 223 -9.56 8.31 -12.00
C GLN A 223 -8.51 9.38 -12.30
N GLU A 224 -8.74 10.23 -13.30
CA GLU A 224 -7.80 11.30 -13.65
C GLU A 224 -7.55 12.29 -12.52
N ILE A 225 -8.60 12.63 -11.77
CA ILE A 225 -8.55 13.55 -10.64
C ILE A 225 -7.88 12.87 -9.43
N PHE A 226 -8.22 11.62 -9.16
CA PHE A 226 -7.64 10.81 -8.08
C PHE A 226 -6.13 10.62 -8.29
N GLU A 227 -5.69 10.28 -9.50
CA GLU A 227 -4.26 10.20 -9.83
C GLU A 227 -3.54 11.52 -9.55
N HIS A 228 -4.15 12.65 -9.91
CA HIS A 228 -3.57 13.97 -9.68
C HIS A 228 -3.52 14.34 -8.19
N LEU A 229 -4.56 13.98 -7.43
CA LEU A 229 -4.61 14.14 -5.97
C LEU A 229 -3.46 13.37 -5.31
N VAL A 230 -3.31 12.08 -5.62
CA VAL A 230 -2.25 11.22 -5.07
C VAL A 230 -0.87 11.74 -5.48
N ALA A 231 -0.70 12.21 -6.73
CA ALA A 231 0.55 12.77 -7.21
C ALA A 231 0.93 14.10 -6.54
N SER A 232 -0.07 14.90 -6.15
CA SER A 232 0.12 16.20 -5.50
C SER A 232 0.50 16.06 -4.01
N ALA A 233 0.05 14.98 -3.37
CA ALA A 233 0.26 14.71 -1.96
C ALA A 233 0.97 13.36 -1.71
N TYR A 234 1.95 13.04 -2.55
CA TYR A 234 2.71 11.81 -2.42
C TYR A 234 3.59 11.85 -1.16
N ARG A 235 3.77 10.72 -0.45
CA ARG A 235 4.58 10.67 0.78
C ARG A 235 6.04 10.32 0.52
N VAL A 236 6.28 9.32 -0.32
CA VAL A 236 7.58 8.64 -0.40
C VAL A 236 8.59 9.46 -1.20
N ALA A 237 9.76 9.69 -0.61
CA ALA A 237 10.86 10.39 -1.26
C ALA A 237 11.59 9.49 -2.26
N LEU A 238 11.06 9.30 -3.46
CA LEU A 238 11.68 8.39 -4.44
C LEU A 238 13.08 8.86 -4.89
N ALA A 239 14.01 7.93 -4.89
CA ALA A 239 15.34 8.05 -5.48
C ALA A 239 15.33 7.57 -6.93
N GLU A 240 14.69 6.43 -7.19
CA GLU A 240 14.76 5.70 -8.46
C GLU A 240 13.48 4.88 -8.67
N ILE A 241 13.12 4.67 -9.94
CA ILE A 241 12.14 3.69 -10.38
C ILE A 241 12.78 2.93 -11.56
N SER A 242 12.87 1.62 -11.48
CA SER A 242 13.44 0.72 -12.48
C SER A 242 12.48 -0.45 -12.77
N GLU A 243 12.79 -1.24 -13.81
CA GLU A 243 12.15 -2.53 -14.06
C GLU A 243 13.19 -3.65 -13.92
N GLU A 244 12.90 -4.66 -13.11
CA GLU A 244 13.81 -5.76 -12.79
C GLU A 244 13.02 -7.08 -12.76
N ASN A 245 13.40 -8.07 -13.57
CA ASN A 245 12.75 -9.39 -13.64
C ASN A 245 11.22 -9.32 -13.85
N GLY A 246 10.73 -8.35 -14.64
CA GLY A 246 9.30 -8.16 -14.87
C GLY A 246 8.54 -7.48 -13.70
N LEU A 247 9.26 -7.06 -12.66
CA LEU A 247 8.75 -6.29 -11.53
C LEU A 247 9.10 -4.81 -11.70
N ILE A 248 8.29 -3.93 -11.15
CA ILE A 248 8.57 -2.49 -11.09
C ILE A 248 9.21 -2.21 -9.74
N HIS A 249 10.51 -1.91 -9.74
CA HIS A 249 11.26 -1.63 -8.52
C HIS A 249 11.28 -0.12 -8.25
N ALA A 250 10.75 0.30 -7.12
CA ALA A 250 10.79 1.67 -6.64
C ALA A 250 11.69 1.76 -5.41
N LYS A 251 12.67 2.66 -5.45
CA LYS A 251 13.60 2.85 -4.34
C LYS A 251 13.34 4.19 -3.66
N ALA A 252 13.02 4.15 -2.38
CA ALA A 252 12.98 5.34 -1.55
C ALA A 252 14.41 5.84 -1.27
N ARG A 253 14.56 7.16 -1.20
CA ARG A 253 15.81 7.78 -0.82
C ARG A 253 16.06 7.53 0.68
N LYS A 254 17.10 6.76 0.97
CA LYS A 254 17.55 6.45 2.34
C LYS A 254 17.71 7.73 3.18
N GLY A 255 17.10 7.74 4.37
CA GLY A 255 17.17 8.86 5.31
C GLY A 255 16.50 10.15 4.83
N ALA A 256 15.66 10.10 3.79
CA ALA A 256 15.00 11.30 3.29
C ALA A 256 14.01 11.90 4.29
N ASP A 257 13.24 11.07 4.99
CA ASP A 257 12.29 11.54 6.00
C ASP A 257 13.03 12.16 7.19
N GLU A 258 14.13 11.55 7.65
CA GLU A 258 14.99 12.12 8.70
C GLU A 258 15.58 13.46 8.28
N ARG A 259 16.16 13.54 7.07
CA ARG A 259 16.66 14.80 6.50
C ARG A 259 15.55 15.84 6.45
N ASP A 260 14.38 15.47 5.96
CA ASP A 260 13.28 16.39 5.73
C ASP A 260 12.68 16.86 7.08
N ALA A 261 12.73 16.04 8.12
CA ALA A 261 12.41 16.39 9.50
C ALA A 261 13.38 17.41 10.11
N PHE A 262 14.69 17.20 9.94
CA PHE A 262 15.68 18.19 10.36
C PHE A 262 15.58 19.53 9.64
N LEU A 263 15.00 19.55 8.44
CA LEU A 263 14.83 20.74 7.61
C LEU A 263 13.42 21.36 7.72
N GLY A 264 12.51 20.79 8.52
CA GLY A 264 11.15 21.30 8.64
C GLY A 264 10.35 21.26 7.35
N LYS A 265 10.55 20.24 6.52
CA LYS A 265 9.78 20.12 5.28
C LYS A 265 8.41 19.54 5.54
N HIS A 266 7.50 19.87 4.64
CA HIS A 266 6.16 19.28 4.63
C HIS A 266 6.25 17.77 4.31
N ILE A 267 5.41 16.96 4.96
CA ILE A 267 5.39 15.49 4.77
C ILE A 267 4.94 15.09 3.35
N ALA A 268 3.97 15.83 2.79
CA ALA A 268 3.50 15.62 1.43
C ALA A 268 4.44 16.30 0.44
N ARG A 269 4.71 15.61 -0.68
CA ARG A 269 5.60 16.05 -1.75
C ARG A 269 4.99 15.69 -3.10
N LYS A 270 5.42 16.38 -4.15
CA LYS A 270 5.02 16.05 -5.52
C LYS A 270 5.67 14.74 -5.99
N PHE A 271 4.89 13.86 -6.60
CA PHE A 271 5.41 12.66 -7.27
C PHE A 271 6.31 13.02 -8.45
N ARG A 272 7.40 12.28 -8.62
CA ARG A 272 8.43 12.55 -9.64
C ARG A 272 8.29 11.57 -10.82
N HIS A 273 7.37 11.87 -11.73
CA HIS A 273 7.12 11.02 -12.91
C HIS A 273 8.36 10.79 -13.78
N ASN A 274 9.30 11.74 -13.79
CA ASN A 274 10.52 11.68 -14.59
C ASN A 274 11.55 10.64 -14.07
N LEU A 275 11.30 9.98 -12.94
CA LEU A 275 12.12 8.87 -12.46
C LEU A 275 11.75 7.54 -13.12
N ALA A 276 10.53 7.43 -13.67
CA ALA A 276 10.04 6.16 -14.19
C ALA A 276 10.50 5.91 -15.64
N PRO A 277 10.81 4.65 -15.99
CA PRO A 277 11.20 4.28 -17.36
C PRO A 277 10.02 4.37 -18.34
N SER A 278 8.79 4.33 -17.83
CA SER A 278 7.57 4.45 -18.61
C SER A 278 6.47 5.13 -17.80
N ARG A 279 5.42 5.61 -18.50
CA ARG A 279 4.22 6.15 -17.84
C ARG A 279 3.53 5.09 -16.98
N ASP A 280 3.46 3.86 -17.47
CA ASP A 280 2.81 2.74 -16.79
C ASP A 280 3.56 2.38 -15.50
N ALA A 281 4.91 2.31 -15.55
CA ALA A 281 5.72 2.09 -14.36
C ALA A 281 5.55 3.22 -13.34
N GLY A 282 5.54 4.48 -13.78
CA GLY A 282 5.30 5.62 -12.92
C GLY A 282 3.92 5.59 -12.25
N LYS A 283 2.89 5.20 -13.01
CA LYS A 283 1.52 5.07 -12.50
C LYS A 283 1.39 3.92 -11.51
N ALA A 284 2.03 2.78 -11.77
CA ALA A 284 2.03 1.64 -10.85
C ALA A 284 2.62 2.02 -9.48
N VAL A 285 3.79 2.68 -9.47
CA VAL A 285 4.43 3.17 -8.24
C VAL A 285 3.57 4.23 -7.54
N LEU A 286 2.96 5.14 -8.29
CA LEU A 286 2.05 6.15 -7.74
C LEU A 286 0.87 5.51 -6.98
N MET A 287 0.33 4.41 -7.54
CA MET A 287 -0.82 3.67 -7.01
C MET A 287 -0.47 2.60 -5.96
N HIS A 288 0.81 2.33 -5.71
CA HIS A 288 1.26 1.32 -4.74
C HIS A 288 0.74 1.62 -3.33
N GLY A 289 -0.01 0.67 -2.77
CA GLY A 289 -0.62 0.78 -1.43
C GLY A 289 -1.78 1.77 -1.34
N ARG A 290 -2.37 2.16 -2.48
CA ARG A 290 -3.47 3.17 -2.52
C ARG A 290 -4.87 2.56 -2.58
N GLY A 291 -5.00 1.22 -2.58
CA GLY A 291 -6.28 0.50 -2.60
C GLY A 291 -7.27 1.00 -1.55
N ALA A 292 -6.84 1.08 -0.29
CA ALA A 292 -7.70 1.57 0.77
C ALA A 292 -7.95 3.09 0.74
N GLU A 293 -7.01 3.86 0.19
CA GLU A 293 -7.10 5.31 0.24
C GLU A 293 -8.24 5.85 -0.62
N PHE A 294 -8.47 5.27 -1.80
CA PHE A 294 -9.54 5.76 -2.67
C PHE A 294 -10.93 5.46 -2.09
N VAL A 295 -11.08 4.34 -1.37
CA VAL A 295 -12.36 3.98 -0.76
C VAL A 295 -12.62 4.79 0.50
N ASP A 296 -11.61 4.93 1.36
CA ASP A 296 -11.78 5.50 2.70
C ASP A 296 -11.60 7.03 2.71
N GLN A 297 -10.54 7.56 2.07
CA GLN A 297 -10.18 8.98 2.18
C GLN A 297 -10.81 9.84 1.08
N CYS A 298 -11.15 9.24 -0.06
CA CYS A 298 -11.74 9.96 -1.19
C CYS A 298 -13.26 9.81 -1.25
N LYS A 299 -13.91 9.40 -0.15
CA LYS A 299 -15.36 9.23 -0.08
C LYS A 299 -16.15 10.45 -0.59
N PRO A 300 -15.84 11.71 -0.20
CA PRO A 300 -16.57 12.86 -0.73
C PRO A 300 -16.47 12.99 -2.26
N LEU A 301 -15.34 12.61 -2.86
CA LEU A 301 -15.17 12.59 -4.31
C LEU A 301 -15.95 11.43 -4.93
N VAL A 302 -15.87 10.23 -4.37
CA VAL A 302 -16.65 9.07 -4.83
C VAL A 302 -18.15 9.40 -4.81
N ASP A 303 -18.65 9.95 -3.71
CA ASP A 303 -20.04 10.39 -3.58
C ASP A 303 -20.39 11.41 -4.67
N PHE A 304 -19.53 12.41 -4.92
CA PHE A 304 -19.76 13.40 -5.96
C PHE A 304 -19.89 12.78 -7.36
N PHE A 305 -19.01 11.85 -7.73
CA PHE A 305 -19.00 11.23 -9.06
C PHE A 305 -20.11 10.18 -9.25
N LEU A 306 -20.66 9.64 -8.15
CA LEU A 306 -21.71 8.62 -8.19
C LEU A 306 -23.12 9.15 -7.84
N LYS A 307 -23.26 10.40 -7.35
CA LYS A 307 -24.52 10.92 -6.77
C LYS A 307 -25.76 10.80 -7.67
N ASP A 308 -25.60 10.92 -8.99
CA ASP A 308 -26.72 10.91 -9.95
C ASP A 308 -26.82 9.59 -10.73
N LEU A 309 -26.08 8.56 -10.30
CA LEU A 309 -26.15 7.22 -10.89
C LEU A 309 -27.24 6.40 -10.19
N PRO A 310 -28.13 5.74 -10.95
CA PRO A 310 -29.07 4.80 -10.36
C PRO A 310 -28.34 3.49 -10.02
N TYR A 311 -28.05 3.29 -8.74
CA TYR A 311 -27.48 2.05 -8.21
C TYR A 311 -28.31 1.48 -7.06
N LYS A 312 -28.29 0.15 -6.92
CA LYS A 312 -28.86 -0.61 -5.81
C LYS A 312 -27.93 -0.60 -4.59
N SER A 313 -26.63 -0.79 -4.81
CA SER A 313 -25.65 -0.85 -3.73
C SER A 313 -24.26 -0.39 -4.18
N VAL A 314 -23.49 0.11 -3.21
CA VAL A 314 -22.04 0.33 -3.32
C VAL A 314 -21.40 -0.35 -2.12
N GLU A 315 -20.50 -1.29 -2.40
CA GLU A 315 -19.85 -2.15 -1.42
C GLU A 315 -18.33 -2.03 -1.56
N GLN A 316 -17.63 -1.98 -0.43
CA GLN A 316 -16.18 -2.09 -0.39
C GLN A 316 -15.81 -3.56 -0.27
N VAL A 317 -15.03 -4.05 -1.22
CA VAL A 317 -14.54 -5.43 -1.21
C VAL A 317 -13.04 -5.42 -0.97
N THR A 318 -12.60 -6.13 0.07
CA THR A 318 -11.19 -6.31 0.42
C THR A 318 -10.76 -7.73 0.10
N PHE A 319 -9.66 -7.91 -0.61
CA PHE A 319 -9.20 -9.22 -1.06
C PHE A 319 -7.69 -9.29 -1.31
N TYR A 320 -7.16 -10.51 -1.44
CA TYR A 320 -5.81 -10.73 -1.97
C TYR A 320 -5.84 -10.91 -3.48
N VAL A 321 -4.88 -10.32 -4.16
CA VAL A 321 -4.83 -10.30 -5.63
C VAL A 321 -4.20 -11.57 -6.22
N LYS A 322 -4.60 -11.93 -7.43
CA LYS A 322 -3.87 -12.85 -8.31
C LYS A 322 -3.75 -12.30 -9.73
N ASN A 323 -2.95 -12.96 -10.56
CA ASN A 323 -2.71 -12.55 -11.95
C ASN A 323 -2.28 -11.08 -12.08
N CYS A 324 -1.37 -10.60 -11.23
CA CYS A 324 -0.79 -9.28 -11.44
C CYS A 324 0.00 -9.31 -12.74
N HIS A 325 -0.11 -8.32 -13.63
CA HIS A 325 0.73 -8.22 -14.82
C HIS A 325 2.16 -7.83 -14.47
N ARG A 326 2.31 -6.75 -13.70
CA ARG A 326 3.58 -6.19 -13.23
C ARG A 326 3.40 -5.73 -11.79
N SER A 327 4.01 -6.45 -10.87
CA SER A 327 3.92 -6.15 -9.43
C SER A 327 4.92 -5.06 -9.06
N VAL A 328 4.51 -4.13 -8.18
CA VAL A 328 5.41 -3.12 -7.61
C VAL A 328 6.15 -3.70 -6.41
N TRP A 329 7.47 -3.55 -6.43
CA TRP A 329 8.39 -3.78 -5.34
C TRP A 329 8.91 -2.43 -4.84
N LEU A 330 8.61 -2.06 -3.59
CA LEU A 330 9.10 -0.82 -2.96
C LEU A 330 10.17 -1.14 -1.91
N GLU A 331 11.37 -0.60 -2.08
CA GLU A 331 12.46 -0.56 -1.09
C GLU A 331 12.37 0.76 -0.29
N ASP A 332 12.04 0.69 1.01
CA ASP A 332 12.00 1.84 1.91
C ASP A 332 12.85 1.59 3.16
N ASN A 333 13.92 2.38 3.32
CA ASN A 333 14.90 2.25 4.42
C ASN A 333 15.42 0.82 4.64
N GLY A 334 15.65 0.09 3.55
CA GLY A 334 16.16 -1.29 3.57
C GLY A 334 15.12 -2.36 3.93
N CYS A 335 13.85 -1.98 4.07
CA CYS A 335 12.72 -2.88 4.15
C CYS A 335 12.07 -2.99 2.76
N HIS A 336 11.58 -4.17 2.41
CA HIS A 336 10.96 -4.39 1.10
C HIS A 336 9.46 -4.68 1.26
N THR A 337 8.66 -4.17 0.33
CA THR A 337 7.23 -4.49 0.22
C THR A 337 6.88 -4.81 -1.22
N PHE A 338 6.00 -5.79 -1.43
CA PHE A 338 5.43 -6.07 -2.73
C PHE A 338 3.92 -5.88 -2.67
N ALA A 339 3.35 -5.29 -3.72
CA ALA A 339 1.92 -5.01 -3.77
C ALA A 339 1.05 -6.27 -3.48
N PRO A 340 1.36 -7.48 -4.01
CA PRO A 340 0.53 -8.68 -3.82
C PRO A 340 0.48 -9.26 -2.40
N PHE A 341 1.37 -8.82 -1.49
CA PHE A 341 1.30 -9.19 -0.07
C PHE A 341 0.30 -8.36 0.72
N THR A 342 -0.13 -7.22 0.17
CA THR A 342 -1.07 -6.33 0.85
C THR A 342 -2.50 -6.62 0.36
N PRO A 343 -3.49 -6.70 1.25
CA PRO A 343 -4.89 -6.71 0.81
C PRO A 343 -5.20 -5.51 -0.07
N HIS A 344 -5.85 -5.77 -1.19
CA HIS A 344 -6.35 -4.76 -2.11
C HIS A 344 -7.81 -4.46 -1.81
N GLN A 345 -8.24 -3.24 -2.13
CA GLN A 345 -9.61 -2.79 -1.92
C GLN A 345 -10.15 -2.17 -3.20
N VAL A 346 -11.42 -2.45 -3.48
CA VAL A 346 -12.16 -1.93 -4.64
C VAL A 346 -13.59 -1.57 -4.23
N LEU A 347 -14.30 -0.85 -5.11
CA LEU A 347 -15.74 -0.64 -4.99
C LEU A 347 -16.49 -1.59 -5.91
N ARG A 348 -17.37 -2.42 -5.37
CA ARG A 348 -18.39 -3.17 -6.13
C ARG A 348 -19.66 -2.32 -6.17
N ILE A 349 -20.08 -1.92 -7.37
CA ILE A 349 -21.29 -1.14 -7.60
C ILE A 349 -22.31 -2.06 -8.28
N THR A 350 -23.47 -2.23 -7.67
CA THR A 350 -24.61 -2.91 -8.29
C THR A 350 -25.57 -1.86 -8.84
N LEU A 351 -25.68 -1.77 -10.16
CA LEU A 351 -26.56 -0.81 -10.85
C LEU A 351 -28.05 -1.13 -10.61
N ALA A 352 -28.95 -0.20 -10.95
CA ALA A 352 -30.40 -0.41 -10.85
C ALA A 352 -30.87 -1.63 -11.67
N CYS A 353 -30.27 -1.88 -12.84
CA CYS A 353 -30.51 -3.07 -13.64
C CYS A 353 -30.03 -4.39 -12.98
N GLY A 354 -29.36 -4.33 -11.83
CA GLY A 354 -28.80 -5.50 -11.13
C GLY A 354 -27.41 -5.92 -11.59
N ARG A 355 -26.84 -5.25 -12.61
CA ARG A 355 -25.48 -5.52 -13.06
C ARG A 355 -24.47 -5.07 -12.01
N ALA A 356 -23.61 -5.99 -11.58
CA ALA A 356 -22.49 -5.69 -10.69
C ALA A 356 -21.22 -5.39 -11.50
N VAL A 357 -20.60 -4.25 -11.20
CA VAL A 357 -19.33 -3.80 -11.76
C VAL A 357 -18.37 -3.44 -10.64
N VAL A 358 -17.08 -3.46 -10.94
CA VAL A 358 -16.02 -3.05 -10.03
C VAL A 358 -15.36 -1.77 -10.52
N VAL A 359 -15.10 -0.87 -9.59
CA VAL A 359 -14.22 0.29 -9.78
C VAL A 359 -12.93 0.03 -9.01
N ASP A 360 -11.82 -0.11 -9.74
CA ASP A 360 -10.48 -0.30 -9.20
C ASP A 360 -9.57 0.87 -9.61
N ALA A 361 -9.58 1.92 -8.81
CA ALA A 361 -8.81 3.13 -9.11
C ALA A 361 -7.29 2.96 -8.94
N SER A 362 -6.85 1.86 -8.33
CA SER A 362 -5.43 1.60 -8.02
C SER A 362 -4.91 0.27 -8.55
N GLY A 363 -5.65 -0.38 -9.46
CA GLY A 363 -5.26 -1.64 -10.11
C GLY A 363 -3.95 -1.55 -10.89
N ALA A 364 -3.54 -0.34 -11.29
CA ALA A 364 -2.26 -0.10 -11.96
C ALA A 364 -1.04 -0.51 -11.12
N GLN A 365 -1.14 -0.59 -9.78
CA GLN A 365 -0.05 -1.11 -8.93
C GLN A 365 0.26 -2.60 -9.18
N PHE A 366 -0.64 -3.30 -9.89
CA PHE A 366 -0.48 -4.68 -10.33
C PHE A 366 -0.26 -4.77 -11.85
N GLY A 367 -0.10 -3.63 -12.53
CA GLY A 367 0.02 -3.55 -13.99
C GLY A 367 -1.30 -3.76 -14.75
N TRP A 368 -2.45 -3.66 -14.08
CA TRP A 368 -3.77 -3.74 -14.72
C TRP A 368 -4.15 -2.39 -15.35
N ARG A 369 -4.80 -2.44 -16.51
CA ARG A 369 -5.23 -1.25 -17.27
C ARG A 369 -6.67 -0.89 -17.01
N GLU A 370 -7.49 -1.86 -16.64
CA GLU A 370 -8.89 -1.65 -16.31
C GLU A 370 -9.06 -0.81 -15.04
N VAL A 371 -9.98 0.15 -15.10
CA VAL A 371 -10.47 0.90 -13.92
C VAL A 371 -11.90 0.51 -13.62
N LEU A 372 -12.68 0.20 -14.66
CA LEU A 372 -14.06 -0.28 -14.56
C LEU A 372 -14.13 -1.66 -15.21
N SER A 373 -14.77 -2.63 -14.55
CA SER A 373 -14.90 -3.99 -15.08
C SER A 373 -16.15 -4.71 -14.57
N PRO A 374 -16.61 -5.77 -15.24
CA PRO A 374 -17.68 -6.61 -14.72
C PRO A 374 -17.19 -7.36 -13.48
N TRP A 375 -18.00 -7.37 -12.41
CA TRP A 375 -17.56 -7.96 -11.13
C TRP A 375 -17.17 -9.43 -11.26
N GLU A 376 -17.97 -10.25 -11.93
CA GLU A 376 -17.70 -11.70 -12.03
C GLU A 376 -16.43 -12.01 -12.83
N THR A 377 -16.18 -11.29 -13.92
CA THR A 377 -14.94 -11.42 -14.70
C THR A 377 -13.73 -10.98 -13.87
N TYR A 378 -13.84 -9.83 -13.21
CA TYR A 378 -12.77 -9.31 -12.37
C TYR A 378 -12.50 -10.23 -11.17
N ARG A 379 -13.54 -10.72 -10.48
CA ARG A 379 -13.41 -11.66 -9.36
C ARG A 379 -12.68 -12.92 -9.78
N ARG A 380 -13.08 -13.55 -10.88
CA ARG A 380 -12.44 -14.77 -11.38
C ARG A 380 -10.96 -14.57 -11.68
N GLN A 381 -10.60 -13.43 -12.29
CA GLN A 381 -9.26 -13.22 -12.81
C GLN A 381 -8.32 -12.50 -11.84
N ARG A 382 -8.82 -11.63 -10.96
CA ARG A 382 -7.99 -10.75 -10.11
C ARG A 382 -8.09 -11.08 -8.63
N VAL A 383 -9.15 -11.77 -8.19
CA VAL A 383 -9.38 -12.05 -6.77
C VAL A 383 -8.92 -13.47 -6.43
N HIS A 384 -7.90 -13.56 -5.57
CA HIS A 384 -7.45 -14.82 -4.96
C HIS A 384 -8.38 -15.22 -3.82
N ALA A 385 -8.56 -14.33 -2.83
CA ALA A 385 -9.37 -14.59 -1.66
C ALA A 385 -10.00 -13.29 -1.12
N VAL A 386 -11.33 -13.27 -1.00
CA VAL A 386 -12.06 -12.18 -0.34
C VAL A 386 -11.89 -12.32 1.17
N ILE A 387 -11.47 -11.24 1.84
CA ILE A 387 -11.28 -11.21 3.29
C ILE A 387 -12.23 -10.27 4.02
N GLY A 388 -12.97 -9.44 3.28
CA GLY A 388 -14.00 -8.58 3.86
C GLY A 388 -14.89 -7.96 2.79
N GLU A 389 -16.17 -7.90 3.09
CA GLU A 389 -17.15 -7.11 2.35
C GLU A 389 -17.87 -6.21 3.36
N ALA A 390 -17.93 -4.92 3.07
CA ALA A 390 -18.65 -3.96 3.89
C ALA A 390 -19.46 -3.05 2.98
N SER A 391 -20.65 -2.65 3.43
CA SER A 391 -21.33 -1.55 2.75
C SER A 391 -20.44 -0.31 2.80
N HIS A 392 -20.46 0.50 1.75
CA HIS A 392 -19.63 1.72 1.69
C HIS A 392 -19.87 2.67 2.89
N GLN A 393 -21.09 2.64 3.46
CA GLN A 393 -21.42 3.39 4.68
C GLN A 393 -20.81 2.76 5.94
N ALA A 394 -20.87 1.43 6.11
CA ALA A 394 -20.34 0.75 7.29
C ALA A 394 -18.80 0.80 7.34
N ALA A 395 -18.14 0.76 6.19
CA ALA A 395 -16.69 0.79 6.14
C ALA A 395 -16.11 2.13 6.60
N ALA A 396 -16.74 3.26 6.23
CA ALA A 396 -16.34 4.58 6.70
C ALA A 396 -16.39 4.67 8.24
N ALA A 397 -17.42 4.08 8.86
CA ALA A 397 -17.53 4.02 10.31
C ALA A 397 -16.45 3.14 10.96
N MET A 398 -16.10 2.00 10.34
CA MET A 398 -15.00 1.14 10.82
C MET A 398 -13.65 1.85 10.73
N THR A 399 -13.38 2.59 9.65
CA THR A 399 -12.13 3.35 9.50
C THR A 399 -12.01 4.47 10.52
N ALA A 400 -13.11 5.18 10.82
CA ALA A 400 -13.13 6.19 11.88
C ALA A 400 -12.86 5.60 13.28
N SER A 401 -13.18 4.32 13.50
CA SER A 401 -12.97 3.62 14.78
C SER A 401 -11.55 3.10 15.00
N ARG A 402 -10.74 2.97 13.94
CA ARG A 402 -9.33 2.60 14.06
C ARG A 402 -8.59 3.79 14.65
N GLY A 403 -8.44 3.76 15.97
CA GLY A 403 -7.75 4.80 16.75
C GLY A 403 -6.45 5.20 16.06
N ASN A 404 -6.21 6.50 16.04
CA ASN A 404 -5.13 7.11 15.28
C ASN A 404 -3.79 6.86 16.01
N PRO A 405 -2.90 5.98 15.53
CA PRO A 405 -1.60 5.83 16.16
C PRO A 405 -0.81 7.11 15.89
N THR A 406 -0.79 8.01 16.88
CA THR A 406 -0.01 9.25 16.84
C THR A 406 1.44 8.94 16.46
N GLY A 407 1.94 9.57 15.39
CA GLY A 407 3.31 9.39 14.90
C GLY A 407 3.48 8.39 13.74
N ASP A 408 2.40 7.84 13.18
CA ASP A 408 2.47 7.14 11.89
C ASP A 408 2.45 8.15 10.72
N LEU A 409 3.61 8.42 10.12
CA LEU A 409 3.73 9.28 8.94
C LEU A 409 2.82 8.85 7.78
N ALA A 410 2.52 7.55 7.65
CA ALA A 410 1.59 7.10 6.63
C ALA A 410 0.16 7.60 6.94
N HIS A 411 -0.22 7.64 8.22
CA HIS A 411 -1.50 8.19 8.66
C HIS A 411 -1.62 9.69 8.39
N ASP A 412 -0.62 10.48 8.74
CA ASP A 412 -0.67 11.92 8.54
C ASP A 412 -0.74 12.28 7.04
N ALA A 413 -0.01 11.54 6.21
CA ALA A 413 -0.12 11.68 4.76
C ALA A 413 -1.53 11.32 4.24
N ARG A 414 -2.18 10.30 4.81
CA ARG A 414 -3.58 9.94 4.49
C ARG A 414 -4.54 11.08 4.88
N ALA A 415 -4.36 11.68 6.06
CA ALA A 415 -5.19 12.80 6.53
C ALA A 415 -5.11 14.02 5.59
N ILE A 416 -3.93 14.35 5.08
CA ILE A 416 -3.75 15.43 4.09
C ILE A 416 -4.56 15.17 2.82
N LYS A 417 -4.50 13.94 2.29
CA LYS A 417 -5.26 13.57 1.08
C LYS A 417 -6.76 13.61 1.32
N ALA A 418 -7.23 13.14 2.49
CA ALA A 418 -8.64 13.25 2.86
C ALA A 418 -9.11 14.72 2.90
N LEU A 419 -8.34 15.60 3.54
CA LEU A 419 -8.62 17.04 3.57
C LEU A 419 -8.65 17.65 2.16
N MET A 420 -7.70 17.27 1.30
CA MET A 420 -7.66 17.73 -0.09
C MET A 420 -8.86 17.23 -0.90
N ALA A 421 -9.26 15.97 -0.71
CA ALA A 421 -10.41 15.37 -1.35
C ALA A 421 -11.73 16.04 -0.93
N GLU A 422 -11.89 16.33 0.37
CA GLU A 422 -13.05 17.03 0.92
C GLU A 422 -13.18 18.45 0.36
N LYS A 423 -12.09 19.23 0.41
CA LYS A 423 -12.06 20.59 -0.16
C LYS A 423 -12.34 20.59 -1.66
N LEU A 424 -11.82 19.60 -2.40
CA LEU A 424 -12.10 19.47 -3.82
C LEU A 424 -13.58 19.12 -4.05
N ALA A 425 -14.14 18.15 -3.32
CA ALA A 425 -15.55 17.77 -3.45
C ALA A 425 -16.50 18.94 -3.21
N ALA A 426 -16.17 19.84 -2.26
CA ALA A 426 -16.93 21.08 -2.03
C ALA A 426 -16.79 22.10 -3.18
N TYR A 427 -15.68 22.09 -3.90
CA TYR A 427 -15.42 22.97 -5.04
C TYR A 427 -16.05 22.49 -6.35
N LEU A 428 -16.09 21.16 -6.60
CA LEU A 428 -16.57 20.62 -7.89
C LEU A 428 -17.99 21.09 -8.31
N PRO A 429 -18.99 21.24 -7.42
CA PRO A 429 -20.29 21.79 -7.79
C PRO A 429 -20.25 23.17 -8.43
N THR A 430 -19.24 24.01 -8.10
CA THR A 430 -19.13 25.36 -8.67
C THR A 430 -18.66 25.34 -10.13
N ILE A 431 -18.08 24.23 -10.61
CA ILE A 431 -17.65 24.06 -12.00
C ILE A 431 -18.77 23.49 -12.87
N VAL A 432 -19.64 22.66 -12.30
CA VAL A 432 -20.65 21.88 -13.05
C VAL A 432 -21.96 22.65 -13.32
N ALA A 433 -22.00 23.96 -13.05
CA ALA A 433 -23.26 24.72 -13.04
C ALA A 433 -23.94 24.87 -14.41
N GLU A 434 -23.21 24.79 -15.53
CA GLU A 434 -23.74 25.18 -16.86
C GLU A 434 -24.08 24.02 -17.82
N ALA A 435 -23.57 22.82 -17.56
CA ALA A 435 -23.80 21.60 -18.34
C ALA A 435 -23.47 20.36 -17.50
N ASP A 436 -24.18 19.25 -17.71
CA ASP A 436 -23.86 17.98 -17.06
C ASP A 436 -22.66 17.32 -17.75
N PRO A 437 -21.45 17.30 -17.13
CA PRO A 437 -20.27 16.67 -17.73
C PRO A 437 -20.39 15.15 -17.78
N PHE A 438 -21.41 14.56 -17.15
CA PHE A 438 -21.61 13.12 -17.08
C PHE A 438 -22.66 12.61 -18.05
N ASP A 439 -23.43 13.46 -18.74
CA ASP A 439 -24.46 12.98 -19.68
C ASP A 439 -23.81 12.26 -20.88
N PRO A 440 -23.98 10.94 -21.01
CA PRO A 440 -23.39 10.19 -22.13
C PRO A 440 -24.11 10.46 -23.46
N THR A 441 -25.25 11.13 -23.45
CA THR A 441 -26.05 11.44 -24.65
C THR A 441 -25.69 12.78 -25.27
N ASP A 442 -25.08 13.69 -24.50
CA ASP A 442 -24.64 14.98 -24.99
C ASP A 442 -23.20 14.89 -25.54
N ALA A 443 -23.09 14.65 -26.85
CA ALA A 443 -21.81 14.66 -27.55
C ALA A 443 -21.41 16.07 -28.06
N SER A 444 -22.13 17.12 -27.65
CA SER A 444 -21.90 18.48 -28.15
C SER A 444 -20.50 19.00 -27.78
N PRO A 445 -19.96 19.97 -28.53
CA PRO A 445 -18.74 20.68 -28.14
C PRO A 445 -18.83 21.28 -26.73
N LYS A 446 -20.02 21.72 -26.30
CA LYS A 446 -20.26 22.27 -24.96
C LYS A 446 -20.06 21.22 -23.87
N ALA A 447 -20.64 20.02 -24.02
CA ALA A 447 -20.45 18.94 -23.03
C ALA A 447 -18.99 18.48 -22.95
N ARG A 448 -18.29 18.38 -24.08
CA ARG A 448 -16.85 18.06 -24.09
C ARG A 448 -16.01 19.15 -23.42
N ALA A 449 -16.34 20.42 -23.65
CA ALA A 449 -15.70 21.55 -22.98
C ALA A 449 -15.92 21.49 -21.46
N ALA A 450 -17.15 21.23 -21.01
CA ALA A 450 -17.48 21.07 -19.59
C ALA A 450 -16.72 19.90 -18.94
N GLN A 451 -16.58 18.77 -19.64
CA GLN A 451 -15.77 17.64 -19.17
C GLN A 451 -14.29 18.01 -19.01
N PHE A 452 -13.73 18.71 -20.00
CA PHE A 452 -12.35 19.18 -19.94
C PHE A 452 -12.14 20.20 -18.83
N GLU A 453 -13.08 21.15 -18.68
CA GLU A 453 -13.07 22.16 -17.64
C GLU A 453 -13.13 21.53 -16.24
N LEU A 454 -14.01 20.55 -16.03
CA LEU A 454 -14.09 19.80 -14.76
C LEU A 454 -12.72 19.26 -14.34
N VAL A 455 -12.05 18.53 -15.22
CA VAL A 455 -10.77 17.88 -14.91
C VAL A 455 -9.65 18.92 -14.77
N SER A 456 -9.57 19.89 -15.68
CA SER A 456 -8.51 20.91 -15.66
C SER A 456 -8.61 21.83 -14.44
N SER A 457 -9.82 22.30 -14.11
CA SER A 457 -10.08 23.12 -12.92
C SER A 457 -9.85 22.34 -11.62
N ALA A 458 -10.24 21.07 -11.55
CA ALA A 458 -9.92 20.20 -10.41
C ALA A 458 -8.40 20.05 -10.20
N LYS A 459 -7.64 19.79 -11.27
CA LYS A 459 -6.17 19.69 -11.22
C LYS A 459 -5.53 21.02 -10.81
N ALA A 460 -6.02 22.14 -11.32
CA ALA A 460 -5.55 23.48 -10.95
C ALA A 460 -5.83 23.78 -9.46
N PHE A 461 -7.02 23.45 -8.98
CA PHE A 461 -7.40 23.55 -7.57
C PHE A 461 -6.47 22.73 -6.67
N LEU A 462 -6.25 21.46 -7.00
CA LEU A 462 -5.36 20.57 -6.24
C LEU A 462 -3.92 21.08 -6.20
N ASN A 463 -3.40 21.60 -7.32
CA ASN A 463 -2.06 22.20 -7.37
C ASN A 463 -1.96 23.44 -6.47
N ARG A 464 -3.00 24.28 -6.42
CA ARG A 464 -3.04 25.44 -5.53
C ARG A 464 -3.07 25.00 -4.07
N LEU A 465 -3.97 24.08 -3.73
CA LEU A 465 -4.11 23.57 -2.37
C LEU A 465 -2.83 22.87 -1.87
N ALA A 466 -2.15 22.10 -2.73
CA ALA A 466 -0.87 21.48 -2.39
C ALA A 466 0.21 22.54 -2.04
N ARG A 467 0.27 23.66 -2.77
CA ARG A 467 1.18 24.78 -2.45
C ARG A 467 0.81 25.48 -1.15
N GLU A 468 -0.49 25.70 -0.91
CA GLU A 468 -0.98 26.28 0.34
C GLU A 468 -0.60 25.40 1.54
N LEU A 469 -0.81 24.09 1.44
CA LEU A 469 -0.43 23.12 2.47
C LEU A 469 1.09 23.07 2.68
N GLU A 470 1.88 23.06 1.59
CA GLU A 470 3.34 23.11 1.67
C GLU A 470 3.85 24.38 2.39
N GLN A 471 3.14 25.50 2.26
CA GLN A 471 3.44 26.77 2.94
C GLN A 471 2.84 26.87 4.34
N SER A 472 1.87 26.03 4.67
CA SER A 472 1.19 26.05 5.96
C SER A 472 2.12 25.66 7.11
N GLN A 473 1.71 25.98 8.33
CA GLN A 473 2.41 25.58 9.56
C GLN A 473 2.13 24.12 9.95
N ALA A 474 1.15 23.49 9.31
CA ALA A 474 0.75 22.11 9.56
C ALA A 474 1.61 21.10 8.80
N PHE A 475 1.63 19.87 9.30
CA PHE A 475 2.24 18.71 8.65
C PHE A 475 3.72 18.89 8.28
N LYS A 476 4.44 19.68 9.07
CA LYS A 476 5.88 19.85 8.97
C LYS A 476 6.55 18.72 9.74
N LEU A 477 7.50 18.06 9.09
CA LEU A 477 8.27 17.00 9.72
C LEU A 477 9.23 17.59 10.75
N TYR A 478 9.39 16.90 11.87
CA TYR A 478 10.43 17.20 12.87
C TYR A 478 10.90 15.92 13.57
N CYS A 479 12.08 15.98 14.17
CA CYS A 479 12.60 14.89 14.99
C CYS A 479 12.21 15.15 16.45
N ALA A 480 11.46 14.24 17.07
CA ALA A 480 11.24 14.26 18.51
C ALA A 480 12.55 13.99 19.29
N HIS A 481 12.53 14.12 20.61
CA HIS A 481 13.69 13.87 21.47
C HIS A 481 14.27 12.45 21.36
N ASP A 482 13.41 11.47 21.12
CA ASP A 482 13.80 10.08 20.85
C ASP A 482 14.20 9.83 19.38
N PHE A 483 14.31 10.91 18.59
CA PHE A 483 14.58 10.91 17.15
C PHE A 483 13.55 10.17 16.30
N ARG A 484 12.36 9.88 16.84
CA ARG A 484 11.24 9.50 15.99
C ARG A 484 10.79 10.71 15.18
N ILE A 485 10.44 10.45 13.94
CA ILE A 485 9.95 11.50 13.04
C ILE A 485 8.47 11.71 13.35
N GLN A 486 8.11 12.96 13.57
CA GLN A 486 6.76 13.41 13.87
C GLN A 486 6.32 14.47 12.86
N VAL A 487 5.04 14.83 12.89
CA VAL A 487 4.49 15.95 12.12
C VAL A 487 3.85 16.98 13.03
N THR A 488 3.91 18.25 12.64
CA THR A 488 3.17 19.30 13.35
C THR A 488 1.65 19.13 13.15
N SER A 489 0.89 19.33 14.23
CA SER A 489 -0.56 19.12 14.27
C SER A 489 -1.38 20.23 13.56
N GLY A 490 -0.69 21.25 13.05
CA GLY A 490 -1.31 22.43 12.43
C GLY A 490 -1.73 23.54 13.38
N ASN A 491 -1.49 23.39 14.69
CA ASN A 491 -1.57 24.52 15.60
C ASN A 491 -0.34 25.42 15.42
N SER A 492 -0.53 26.74 15.41
CA SER A 492 0.55 27.70 15.15
C SER A 492 1.63 27.67 16.22
N PHE A 493 1.26 27.33 17.46
CA PHE A 493 2.15 27.29 18.62
C PHE A 493 3.27 26.26 18.49
N GLU A 494 2.95 25.02 18.11
CA GLU A 494 3.90 23.93 17.90
C GLU A 494 4.88 24.29 16.77
N TYR A 495 4.36 24.81 15.65
CA TYR A 495 5.20 25.28 14.56
C TYR A 495 6.12 26.43 14.98
N ASP A 496 5.59 27.44 15.68
CA ASP A 496 6.36 28.62 16.07
C ASP A 496 7.46 28.29 17.09
N GLY A 497 7.25 27.28 17.94
CA GLY A 497 8.32 26.71 18.77
C GLY A 497 9.37 25.97 17.93
N LEU A 498 8.93 25.05 17.08
CA LEU A 498 9.84 24.16 16.33
C LEU A 498 10.60 24.87 15.20
N LYS A 499 10.10 25.96 14.64
CA LYS A 499 10.70 26.57 13.45
C LYS A 499 12.15 27.03 13.62
N ASN A 500 12.52 27.37 14.86
CA ASN A 500 13.88 27.79 15.20
C ASN A 500 14.82 26.60 15.46
N THR A 501 14.26 25.39 15.60
CA THR A 501 15.03 24.15 15.79
C THR A 501 15.52 23.57 14.45
N TRP A 502 14.77 23.82 13.37
CA TRP A 502 15.13 23.35 12.03
C TRP A 502 16.47 23.89 11.55
N PHE A 503 17.24 23.00 10.92
CA PHE A 503 18.46 23.39 10.25
C PHE A 503 18.15 24.09 8.94
N THR A 504 18.93 25.12 8.65
CA THR A 504 19.11 25.58 7.28
C THR A 504 19.76 24.47 6.44
N ARG A 505 19.64 24.57 5.11
CA ARG A 505 20.32 23.61 4.20
C ARG A 505 21.84 23.58 4.40
N ALA A 506 22.44 24.72 4.72
CA ALA A 506 23.88 24.84 4.96
C ALA A 506 24.30 24.14 6.25
N GLU A 507 23.55 24.35 7.35
CA GLU A 507 23.80 23.66 8.62
C GLU A 507 23.61 22.15 8.49
N TYR A 508 22.54 21.69 7.84
CA TYR A 508 22.35 20.27 7.59
C TYR A 508 23.52 19.69 6.77
N ALA A 509 23.98 20.40 5.73
CA ALA A 509 25.12 19.98 4.93
C ALA A 509 26.43 19.89 5.74
N LYS A 510 26.62 20.77 6.72
CA LYS A 510 27.73 20.74 7.68
C LYS A 510 27.66 19.51 8.59
N TYR A 511 26.47 19.18 9.11
CA TYR A 511 26.30 18.12 10.12
C TYR A 511 26.01 16.72 9.56
N LYS A 512 25.54 16.57 8.31
CA LYS A 512 25.13 15.26 7.73
C LYS A 512 26.20 14.17 7.73
N ARG A 513 27.48 14.55 7.83
CA ARG A 513 28.61 13.60 7.93
C ARG A 513 28.90 13.15 9.37
N SER A 514 28.24 13.74 10.37
CA SER A 514 28.41 13.43 11.78
C SER A 514 27.03 13.36 12.47
N PRO A 515 26.32 12.23 12.37
CA PRO A 515 24.99 12.06 12.98
C PRO A 515 24.95 12.42 14.46
N ARG A 516 26.00 12.08 15.22
CA ARG A 516 26.11 12.44 16.65
C ARG A 516 26.10 13.96 16.88
N LYS A 517 26.87 14.73 16.10
CA LYS A 517 26.89 16.20 16.20
C LYS A 517 25.56 16.80 15.77
N MET A 518 24.96 16.27 14.72
CA MET A 518 23.64 16.71 14.25
C MET A 518 22.57 16.54 15.34
N LYS A 519 22.54 15.36 15.96
CA LYS A 519 21.61 15.02 17.04
C LYS A 519 21.84 15.87 18.28
N ALA A 520 23.09 16.12 18.66
CA ALA A 520 23.43 16.98 19.80
C ALA A 520 23.00 18.44 19.57
N GLU A 521 23.28 18.99 18.38
CA GLU A 521 22.83 20.34 18.01
C GLU A 521 21.30 20.44 18.00
N TRP A 522 20.62 19.43 17.46
CA TRP A 522 19.16 19.39 17.43
C TRP A 522 18.56 19.40 18.84
N VAL A 523 19.06 18.54 19.74
CA VAL A 523 18.63 18.48 21.14
C VAL A 523 18.88 19.80 21.84
N ALA A 524 20.03 20.43 21.65
CA ALA A 524 20.32 21.74 22.23
C ALA A 524 19.32 22.82 21.79
N ARG A 525 18.89 22.81 20.51
CA ARG A 525 17.85 23.74 20.02
C ARG A 525 16.47 23.43 20.60
N LEU A 526 16.13 22.16 20.75
CA LEU A 526 14.88 21.75 21.41
C LEU A 526 14.86 22.19 22.87
N GLU A 527 15.96 22.07 23.62
CA GLU A 527 16.07 22.52 25.01
C GLU A 527 15.85 24.05 25.11
N ILE A 528 16.47 24.85 24.24
CA ILE A 528 16.28 26.31 24.20
C ILE A 528 14.81 26.69 23.89
N MET A 529 14.19 25.96 22.96
CA MET A 529 12.77 26.14 22.64
C MET A 529 11.90 25.82 23.86
N GLU A 530 12.16 24.71 24.56
CA GLU A 530 11.40 24.29 25.74
C GLU A 530 11.53 25.28 26.90
N GLU A 531 12.73 25.81 27.17
CA GLU A 531 12.92 26.88 28.15
C GLU A 531 12.10 28.12 27.80
N SER A 532 12.06 28.47 26.50
CA SER A 532 11.25 29.57 25.99
C SER A 532 9.75 29.30 26.19
N LEU A 533 9.28 28.07 25.94
CA LEU A 533 7.87 27.69 26.11
C LEU A 533 7.45 27.51 27.59
N GLY A 534 8.33 27.01 28.44
CA GLY A 534 8.10 26.87 29.88
C GLY A 534 7.92 28.23 30.57
N SER A 535 8.67 29.25 30.11
CA SER A 535 8.48 30.64 30.55
C SER A 535 7.09 31.21 30.15
N TRP A 536 6.49 30.69 29.08
CA TRP A 536 5.15 31.07 28.62
C TRP A 536 4.03 30.33 29.37
N ALA A 537 4.20 29.05 29.70
CA ALA A 537 3.24 28.29 30.50
C ALA A 537 3.05 28.89 31.91
N GLY A 538 4.11 29.49 32.47
CA GLY A 538 4.06 30.26 33.71
C GLY A 538 3.16 31.51 33.67
N GLN A 539 2.64 31.91 32.50
CA GLN A 539 1.69 33.02 32.34
C GLN A 539 0.21 32.59 32.41
N GLY A 540 -0.10 31.40 32.95
CA GLY A 540 -1.46 31.01 33.33
C GLY A 540 -2.31 30.41 32.21
N ARG A 541 -1.70 29.75 31.23
CA ARG A 541 -2.43 28.91 30.26
C ARG A 541 -2.09 27.44 30.53
N ASP A 542 -3.09 26.64 30.86
CA ASP A 542 -2.98 25.21 31.12
C ASP A 542 -2.41 24.48 29.88
N LEU A 543 -1.10 24.26 29.89
CA LEU A 543 -0.43 23.29 29.03
C LEU A 543 -0.14 22.08 29.89
N ASN A 544 -0.90 21.01 29.67
CA ASN A 544 -0.72 19.73 30.37
C ASN A 544 0.71 19.21 30.10
N PRO A 545 1.64 19.25 31.08
CA PRO A 545 3.03 18.89 30.83
C PRO A 545 3.14 17.36 30.80
N LEU A 546 3.66 16.81 29.70
CA LEU A 546 3.89 15.36 29.55
C LEU A 546 4.88 14.83 30.62
N PRO A 547 4.53 13.97 31.58
CA PRO A 547 5.43 13.64 32.71
C PRO A 547 6.65 12.75 32.39
N GLU A 548 6.78 12.20 31.18
CA GLU A 548 7.80 11.20 30.82
C GLU A 548 9.18 11.78 30.42
N TRP A 549 9.31 13.11 30.21
CA TRP A 549 10.53 13.73 29.65
C TRP A 549 11.74 13.78 30.61
N GLN A 550 11.51 13.93 31.91
CA GLN A 550 12.60 14.07 32.91
C GLN A 550 13.49 12.81 33.02
N LYS A 551 12.98 11.64 32.63
CA LYS A 551 13.75 10.37 32.61
C LYS A 551 14.75 10.31 31.45
N TYR A 552 14.44 10.91 30.31
CA TYR A 552 15.26 10.82 29.09
C TYR A 552 16.49 11.75 29.12
N LEU A 553 16.36 12.95 29.71
CA LEU A 553 17.49 13.87 29.90
C LEU A 553 18.65 13.26 30.72
N ARG A 554 18.35 12.32 31.63
CA ARG A 554 19.39 11.59 32.38
C ARG A 554 20.19 10.61 31.52
N LEU A 555 19.59 10.08 30.44
CA LEU A 555 20.24 9.13 29.52
C LEU A 555 21.12 9.83 28.49
N VAL A 556 20.70 10.99 27.97
CA VAL A 556 21.46 11.76 26.97
C VAL A 556 22.65 12.51 27.60
N ARG A 557 22.50 12.95 28.85
CA ARG A 557 23.57 13.62 29.61
C ARG A 557 24.54 12.65 30.28
N ALA A 558 24.27 11.35 30.25
CA ALA A 558 25.23 10.36 30.73
C ALA A 558 26.47 10.43 29.82
N PRO A 559 27.68 10.63 30.37
CA PRO A 559 28.90 10.50 29.58
C PRO A 559 28.90 9.12 28.93
N ALA A 560 29.36 9.03 27.67
CA ALA A 560 29.51 7.75 27.01
C ALA A 560 30.32 6.84 27.96
N PRO A 561 29.89 5.59 28.20
CA PRO A 561 30.68 4.68 29.00
C PRO A 561 32.10 4.67 28.41
N PRO A 562 33.15 4.80 29.25
CA PRO A 562 34.51 4.74 28.76
C PRO A 562 34.66 3.49 27.89
N PRO A 563 35.39 3.56 26.76
CA PRO A 563 35.62 2.38 25.93
C PRO A 563 36.10 1.27 26.85
N ALA A 564 35.44 0.10 26.77
CA ALA A 564 35.82 -1.05 27.58
C ALA A 564 37.31 -1.30 27.35
N ILE A 565 38.13 -0.96 28.34
CA ILE A 565 39.54 -1.32 28.35
C ILE A 565 39.51 -2.83 28.39
N ARG A 566 39.93 -3.47 27.29
CA ARG A 566 40.23 -4.90 27.30
C ARG A 566 41.43 -5.07 28.23
N GLU A 567 41.18 -5.23 29.52
CA GLU A 567 42.15 -5.77 30.46
C GLU A 567 42.40 -7.22 30.06
N GLY A 568 43.38 -7.40 29.18
CA GLY A 568 43.67 -8.71 28.60
C GLY A 568 44.90 -8.72 27.70
N GLU A 569 45.86 -7.82 27.91
CA GLU A 569 47.23 -7.97 27.38
C GLU A 569 48.21 -7.55 28.46
N ASN A 570 48.44 -8.46 29.42
CA ASN A 570 49.65 -8.46 30.23
C ASN A 570 50.53 -9.64 29.79
N SER A 571 51.83 -9.32 29.67
CA SER A 571 53.00 -10.20 29.75
C SER A 571 53.18 -11.29 28.66
N VAL A 572 54.00 -10.96 27.67
CA VAL A 572 55.05 -11.89 27.22
C VAL A 572 56.38 -11.15 27.33
N GLU A 573 57.21 -11.60 28.27
CA GLU A 573 58.63 -11.27 28.37
C GLU A 573 59.37 -11.70 27.09
N LYS A 574 60.12 -10.76 26.50
CA LYS A 574 61.56 -10.91 26.24
C LYS A 574 62.18 -9.58 25.84
#